data_AF-A0A495R6N8-F1
#
_entry.id   AF-A0A495R6N8-F1
#
_cell.length_a   1.000
_cell.length_b   1.000
_cell.length_c   1.000
_cell.angle_alpha   90.00
_cell.angle_beta   90.00
_cell.angle_gamma   90.00
#
_symmetry.space_group_name_H-M   'P 1'
#
loop_
_entity.id
_entity.type
_entity.pdbx_description
1 polymer ?
#
loop_
_entity_poly.entity_id
_entity_poly.type
_entity_poly.pdbx_seq_one_letter_code
_entity_poly.pdbx_strand_id
1 'polypeptide(L)' 'MAIAQRERQVFGQPLKTAERVIGGLVVVAGALGHTALLAAAGLLFYVLLFGL' A
#
# COMPACT_ATOMS: atom_id res chain seq x y z
N MET A 1 -1.22 2.22 -23.22
CA MET A 1 -1.55 3.60 -22.79
C MET A 1 -0.38 4.20 -22.04
N ALA A 2 -0.06 5.47 -22.28
CA ALA A 2 1.00 6.16 -21.55
C ALA A 2 0.54 6.54 -20.13
N ILE A 3 1.45 6.42 -19.15
CA ILE A 3 1.18 6.77 -17.73
C ILE A 3 0.66 8.20 -17.60
N ALA A 4 1.26 9.14 -18.34
CA ALA A 4 0.84 10.54 -18.37
C ALA A 4 -0.59 10.74 -18.91
N GLN A 5 -1.07 9.91 -19.85
CA GLN A 5 -2.47 9.97 -20.30
C GLN A 5 -3.42 9.48 -19.21
N ARG A 6 -3.07 8.39 -18.51
CA ARG A 6 -3.88 7.88 -17.41
C ARG A 6 -3.97 8.87 -16.26
N GLU A 7 -2.88 9.55 -15.93
CA GLU A 7 -2.88 10.62 -14.93
C GLU A 7 -3.75 11.80 -15.33
N ARG A 8 -3.72 12.20 -16.60
CA ARG A 8 -4.60 13.27 -17.07
C ARG A 8 -6.08 12.90 -17.02
N GLN A 9 -6.41 11.63 -17.21
CA GLN A 9 -7.80 11.13 -17.07
C GLN A 9 -8.26 11.09 -15.61
N VAL A 10 -7.38 10.71 -14.68
CA VAL A 10 -7.75 10.53 -13.25
C VAL A 10 -7.61 11.82 -12.45
N PHE A 11 -6.57 12.61 -12.73
CA PHE A 11 -6.17 13.80 -11.94
C PHE A 11 -6.30 15.12 -12.73
N GLY A 12 -6.74 15.09 -14.00
CA GLY A 12 -6.91 16.27 -14.86
C GLY A 12 -5.60 16.86 -15.41
N GLN A 13 -4.46 16.55 -14.79
CA GLN A 13 -3.13 17.01 -15.16
C GLN A 13 -2.07 15.93 -14.85
N PRO A 14 -0.91 15.94 -15.53
CA PRO A 14 0.19 15.03 -15.19
C PRO A 14 0.71 15.31 -13.79
N LEU A 15 0.95 14.25 -13.00
CA LEU A 15 1.50 14.38 -11.65
C LEU A 15 2.96 14.83 -11.69
N LYS A 16 3.31 15.77 -10.82
CA LYS A 16 4.69 16.19 -10.59
C LYS A 16 5.48 15.07 -9.94
N THR A 17 6.81 15.10 -10.10
CA THR A 17 7.72 14.09 -9.53
C THR A 17 7.53 13.94 -8.02
N ALA A 18 7.38 15.04 -7.28
CA ALA A 18 7.18 15.00 -5.84
C ALA A 18 5.87 14.30 -5.43
N GLU A 19 4.77 14.56 -6.15
CA GLU A 19 3.45 13.96 -5.88
C GLU A 19 3.49 12.45 -6.11
N ARG A 20 4.20 12.01 -7.16
CA ARG A 20 4.43 10.58 -7.44
C ARG A 20 5.22 9.90 -6.32
N VAL A 21 6.28 10.54 -5.82
CA VAL A 21 7.11 9.97 -4.75
C VAL A 21 6.30 9.84 -3.46
N ILE A 22 5.57 10.90 -3.06
CA ILE A 22 4.75 10.88 -1.86
C ILE A 22 3.64 9.83 -1.99
N GLY A 23 2.93 9.79 -3.12
CA GLY A 23 1.91 8.78 -3.37
C GLY A 23 2.47 7.35 -3.32
N GLY A 24 3.67 7.13 -3.89
CA GLY A 24 4.38 5.86 -3.80
C GLY A 24 4.70 5.47 -2.36
N LEU A 25 5.22 6.40 -1.55
CA LEU A 25 5.52 6.16 -0.13
C LEU A 25 4.28 5.77 0.67
N VAL A 26 3.15 6.44 0.43
CA VAL A 26 1.88 6.12 1.10
C VAL A 26 1.43 4.70 0.74
N VAL A 27 1.54 4.31 -0.53
CA VAL A 27 1.19 2.95 -0.97
C VAL A 27 2.11 1.90 -0.32
N VAL A 28 3.42 2.15 -0.29
CA VAL A 28 4.40 1.25 0.35
C VAL A 28 4.14 1.12 1.84
N ALA A 29 3.93 2.23 2.54
CA ALA A 29 3.62 2.22 3.98
C ALA A 29 2.32 1.47 4.27
N GLY A 30 1.28 1.69 3.45
CA GLY A 30 0.02 0.95 3.55
C GLY A 30 0.19 -0.55 3.34
N ALA A 31 0.96 -0.96 2.33
CA ALA A 31 1.26 -2.36 2.05
C ALA A 31 2.01 -3.02 3.21
N LEU A 32 3.06 -2.36 3.72
CA LEU A 32 3.82 -2.85 4.88
C LEU A 32 2.93 -2.99 6.13
N GLY A 33 2.05 -2.01 6.39
CA GLY A 33 1.09 -2.09 7.48
C GLY A 33 0.15 -3.30 7.37
N HIS A 34 -0.38 -3.57 6.17
CA HIS A 34 -1.22 -4.76 5.94
C HIS A 34 -0.45 -6.07 6.12
N THR A 35 0.81 -6.14 5.66
CA THR A 35 1.63 -7.33 5.89
C THR A 35 1.90 -7.56 7.37
N ALA A 36 2.13 -6.50 8.14
CA ALA A 36 2.29 -6.60 9.60
C ALA A 36 1.01 -7.06 10.29
N LEU A 37 -0.16 -6.56 9.86
CA LEU A 37 -1.45 -7.01 10.37
C LEU A 37 -1.72 -8.49 10.07
N LEU A 38 -1.40 -8.95 8.86
CA LEU A 38 -1.53 -10.38 8.51
C LEU A 38 -0.59 -11.26 9.35
N ALA A 39 0.64 -10.82 9.56
CA ALA A 39 1.59 -11.53 10.43
C ALA A 39 1.09 -11.59 11.88
N ALA A 40 0.58 -10.48 12.42
CA ALA A 40 0.01 -10.43 13.76
C ALA A 40 -1.23 -11.32 13.90
N ALA A 41 -2.12 -11.33 12.89
CA ALA A 41 -3.26 -12.24 12.86
C ALA A 41 -2.82 -13.70 12.85
N GLY A 42 -1.85 -14.06 12.00
CA GLY A 42 -1.28 -15.41 11.97
C GLY A 42 -0.68 -15.84 13.31
N LEU A 43 0.06 -14.95 13.97
CA LEU A 43 0.61 -15.20 15.30
C LEU A 43 -0.49 -15.40 16.36
N LEU A 44 -1.54 -14.58 16.33
CA LEU A 44 -2.68 -14.73 17.23
C LEU A 44 -3.34 -16.10 17.05
N PHE A 45 -3.62 -16.52 15.82
CA PHE A 45 -4.19 -17.83 15.54
C PHE A 45 -3.26 -18.97 15.98
N TYR A 46 -1.95 -18.84 15.75
CA TYR A 46 -0.99 -19.81 16.23
C TYR A 46 -1.07 -19.98 17.75
N VAL A 47 -1.08 -18.88 18.51
CA VAL A 47 -1.22 -18.92 19.97
C VAL A 47 -2.53 -19.56 20.40
N LEU A 48 -3.65 -19.22 19.75
CA LEU A 48 -4.96 -19.78 20.10
C LEU A 48 -5.07 -21.30 19.82
N LEU A 49 -4.37 -21.81 18.80
CA LEU A 49 -4.45 -23.21 18.39
C LEU A 49 -3.43 -24.11 19.09
N PHE A 50 -2.26 -23.59 19.43
CA PHE A 50 -1.12 -24.39 19.90
C PHE A 50 -0.52 -23.91 21.22
N GLY A 51 -0.91 -22.73 21.71
CA GLY A 51 -0.35 -22.11 22.91
C GLY A 51 -1.27 -22.14 24.14
N LEU A 52 -2.46 -22.74 24.05
CA LEU A 52 -3.40 -22.96 25.15
C LEU A 52 -3.39 -24.41 25.62
#